data_AF-A0A9E3CW58-F1
#
_entry.id   AF-A0A9E3CW58-F1
#
_cell.length_a   1.000
_cell.length_b   1.000
_cell.length_c   1.000
_cell.angle_alpha   90.00
_cell.angle_beta   90.00
_cell.angle_gamma   90.00
#
_symmetry.space_group_name_H-M   'P 1'
#
loop_
_entity.id
_entity.type
_entity.pdbx_description
1 polymer ?
#
loop_
_entity_poly.entity_id
_entity_poly.type
_entity_poly.pdbx_seq_one_letter_code
_entity_poly.pdbx_strand_id
1 'polypeptide(L)'
;MSVATAQLPAERPRAARAIVWGGLLAGLGDITFAFVASGLRGVGPVRVLQSVASGLLGEAAKDGGVLTAALGAVLHFLIAFIWATVYWLLSRRLKVLVEHPVVCGLLYGFAVYAFMYLVVIPLSAAYFKPTFTPFTVSLNGAGHMLLVGLPIALAAYKFTDKTGRER
;
A
#
# COMPACT_ATOMS: atom_id res chain seq x y z
N MET A 1 -12.16 41.55 -15.99
CA MET A 1 -12.48 40.12 -15.80
C MET A 1 -11.18 39.33 -15.95
N SER A 2 -10.61 38.83 -14.85
CA SER A 2 -9.33 38.09 -14.87
C SER A 2 -9.59 36.62 -15.18
N VAL A 3 -9.07 36.14 -16.30
CA VAL A 3 -9.14 34.72 -16.67
C VAL A 3 -8.17 33.97 -15.77
N ALA A 4 -8.70 33.10 -14.91
CA ALA A 4 -7.90 32.18 -14.11
C ALA A 4 -7.09 31.27 -15.05
N THR A 5 -5.77 31.47 -15.08
CA THR A 5 -4.85 30.57 -15.77
C THR A 5 -4.90 29.20 -15.10
N ALA A 6 -5.44 28.20 -15.81
CA ALA A 6 -5.38 26.80 -15.41
C ALA A 6 -3.90 26.36 -15.38
N GLN A 7 -3.30 26.31 -14.20
CA GLN A 7 -1.96 25.74 -14.00
C GLN A 7 -2.01 24.22 -14.19
N LEU A 8 -1.89 23.72 -15.43
CA LEU A 8 -1.86 22.27 -15.71
C LEU A 8 -0.78 21.93 -16.75
N PRO A 9 0.49 21.86 -16.31
CA PRO A 9 1.30 20.68 -16.68
C PRO A 9 2.24 20.16 -15.58
N ALA A 10 2.54 20.89 -14.50
CA ALA A 10 3.58 20.51 -13.53
C ALA A 10 3.07 19.63 -12.36
N GLU A 11 1.80 19.76 -11.96
CA GLU A 11 1.20 19.00 -10.85
C GLU A 11 0.90 17.54 -11.22
N ARG A 12 0.41 17.27 -12.45
CA ARG A 12 0.06 15.90 -12.89
C ARG A 12 1.28 14.94 -12.95
N PRO A 13 2.44 15.32 -13.52
CA PRO A 13 3.63 14.47 -13.53
C PRO A 13 4.19 14.21 -12.13
N ARG A 14 3.95 15.10 -11.17
CA ARG A 14 4.39 14.94 -9.78
C ARG A 14 3.50 13.95 -9.03
N ALA A 15 2.19 14.08 -9.18
CA ALA A 15 1.21 13.14 -8.63
C ALA A 15 1.47 11.72 -9.15
N ALA A 16 1.62 11.55 -10.46
CA ALA A 16 1.91 10.25 -11.07
C ALA A 16 3.20 9.64 -10.52
N ARG A 17 4.28 10.43 -10.38
CA ARG A 17 5.55 9.95 -9.81
C ARG A 17 5.41 9.54 -8.34
N ALA A 18 4.69 10.32 -7.52
CA ALA A 18 4.44 9.98 -6.12
C ALA A 18 3.71 8.65 -5.98
N ILE A 19 2.63 8.47 -6.75
CA ILE A 19 1.79 7.28 -6.69
C ILE A 19 2.54 6.06 -7.23
N VAL A 20 3.21 6.19 -8.37
CA VAL A 20 3.94 5.09 -9.00
C VAL A 20 5.11 4.63 -8.12
N TRP A 21 5.97 5.55 -7.66
CA TRP A 21 7.11 5.16 -6.82
C TRP A 21 6.66 4.71 -5.43
N GLY A 22 5.69 5.39 -4.82
CA GLY A 22 5.15 5.00 -3.52
C GLY A 22 4.52 3.62 -3.57
N GLY A 23 3.65 3.36 -4.55
CA GLY A 23 2.98 2.07 -4.73
C GLY A 23 3.92 0.94 -5.12
N LEU A 24 4.90 1.17 -6.01
CA LEU A 24 5.88 0.14 -6.38
C LEU A 24 6.78 -0.25 -5.21
N LEU A 25 7.35 0.73 -4.50
CA LEU A 25 8.22 0.46 -3.35
C LEU A 25 7.44 -0.21 -2.22
N ALA A 26 6.21 0.26 -1.96
CA ALA A 26 5.35 -0.35 -0.95
C ALA A 26 4.95 -1.78 -1.32
N GLY A 27 4.46 -1.98 -2.55
CA GLY A 27 4.06 -3.30 -3.03
C GLY A 27 5.22 -4.28 -3.02
N LEU A 28 6.41 -3.87 -3.45
CA LEU A 28 7.61 -4.71 -3.44
C LEU A 28 8.07 -5.05 -2.01
N GLY A 29 8.08 -4.05 -1.12
CA GLY A 29 8.43 -4.26 0.28
C GLY A 29 7.47 -5.25 0.96
N ASP A 30 6.16 -5.03 0.81
CA ASP A 30 5.14 -5.87 1.43
C ASP A 30 5.13 -7.31 0.90
N ILE A 31 5.23 -7.50 -0.42
CA ILE A 31 5.24 -8.86 -0.98
C ILE A 31 6.53 -9.61 -0.65
N THR A 32 7.67 -8.92 -0.60
CA THR A 32 8.94 -9.53 -0.20
C THR A 32 8.87 -9.97 1.25
N PHE A 33 8.33 -9.12 2.12
CA PHE A 33 8.09 -9.47 3.52
C PHE A 33 7.15 -10.68 3.64
N ALA A 34 6.06 -10.71 2.89
CA ALA A 34 5.13 -11.83 2.89
C ALA A 34 5.80 -13.14 2.42
N PHE A 35 6.64 -13.10 1.40
CA PHE A 35 7.41 -14.26 0.94
C PHE A 35 8.39 -14.75 2.00
N VAL A 36 9.14 -13.87 2.64
CA VAL A 36 10.09 -14.24 3.70
C VAL A 36 9.36 -14.81 4.90
N ALA A 37 8.37 -14.08 5.44
CA ALA A 37 7.63 -14.48 6.63
C ALA A 37 6.85 -15.79 6.44
N SER A 38 6.31 -16.03 5.25
CA SER A 38 5.60 -17.28 4.91
C SER A 38 6.57 -18.41 4.56
N GLY A 39 7.68 -18.11 3.89
CA GLY A 39 8.74 -19.06 3.55
C GLY A 39 9.39 -19.67 4.79
N LEU A 40 9.59 -18.88 5.85
CA LEU A 40 10.03 -19.38 7.16
C LEU A 40 9.06 -20.39 7.81
N ARG A 41 7.82 -20.46 7.32
CA ARG A 41 6.78 -21.43 7.73
C ARG A 41 6.56 -22.54 6.68
N GLY A 42 7.44 -22.64 5.69
CA GLY A 42 7.35 -23.64 4.62
C GLY A 42 6.32 -23.32 3.51
N VAL A 43 5.80 -22.09 3.44
CA VAL A 43 4.83 -21.69 2.41
C VAL A 43 5.54 -20.97 1.26
N GLY A 44 5.44 -21.53 0.06
CA GLY A 44 6.09 -20.99 -1.14
C GLY A 44 5.40 -19.74 -1.74
N PRO A 45 6.11 -18.96 -2.60
CA PRO A 45 5.61 -17.70 -3.17
C PRO A 45 4.28 -17.82 -3.94
N VAL A 46 4.07 -18.93 -4.66
CA VAL A 46 2.82 -19.18 -5.40
C VAL A 46 1.63 -19.21 -4.45
N ARG A 47 1.75 -19.89 -3.30
CA ARG A 47 0.69 -19.95 -2.30
C ARG A 47 0.43 -18.61 -1.63
N VAL A 48 1.47 -17.80 -1.42
CA VAL A 48 1.33 -16.42 -0.92
C VAL A 48 0.54 -15.57 -1.90
N LEU A 49 0.88 -15.59 -3.19
CA LEU A 49 0.14 -14.81 -4.18
C LEU A 49 -1.29 -15.32 -4.38
N GLN A 50 -1.51 -16.63 -4.33
CA GLN A 50 -2.86 -17.21 -4.36
C GLN A 50 -3.70 -16.79 -3.15
N SER A 51 -3.09 -16.55 -1.99
CA SER A 51 -3.83 -16.02 -0.83
C SER A 51 -4.36 -14.61 -1.10
N VAL A 52 -3.59 -13.76 -1.79
CA VAL A 52 -4.07 -12.44 -2.24
C VAL A 52 -5.22 -12.60 -3.25
N ALA A 53 -5.05 -13.47 -4.26
CA ALA A 53 -6.09 -13.75 -5.25
C ALA A 53 -7.39 -14.31 -4.65
N SER A 54 -7.28 -15.02 -3.51
CA SER A 54 -8.44 -15.55 -2.80
C SER A 54 -9.40 -14.46 -2.31
N GLY A 55 -8.94 -13.21 -2.14
CA GLY A 55 -9.84 -12.10 -1.83
C GLY A 55 -10.95 -11.91 -2.89
N LEU A 56 -10.67 -12.26 -4.14
CA LEU A 56 -11.65 -12.21 -5.25
C LEU A 56 -12.23 -13.59 -5.58
N LEU A 57 -11.41 -14.63 -5.62
CA LEU A 57 -11.80 -15.96 -6.12
C LEU A 57 -12.19 -16.96 -5.02
N GLY A 58 -11.98 -16.60 -3.75
CA GLY A 58 -12.14 -17.50 -2.62
C GLY A 58 -11.27 -18.75 -2.72
N GLU A 59 -11.85 -19.91 -2.38
CA GLU A 59 -11.13 -21.17 -2.35
C GLU A 59 -10.58 -21.59 -3.72
N ALA A 60 -11.25 -21.22 -4.81
CA ALA A 60 -10.85 -21.54 -6.18
C ALA A 60 -9.46 -20.97 -6.54
N ALA A 61 -8.97 -19.97 -5.82
CA ALA A 61 -7.60 -19.45 -5.99
C ALA A 61 -6.54 -20.53 -5.77
N LYS A 62 -6.80 -21.53 -4.90
CA LYS A 62 -5.85 -22.59 -4.54
C LYS A 62 -5.53 -23.51 -5.70
N ASP A 63 -6.46 -23.72 -6.62
CA ASP A 63 -6.35 -24.74 -7.66
C ASP A 63 -5.88 -24.18 -9.01
N GLY A 64 -5.94 -22.85 -9.20
CA GLY A 64 -5.57 -22.19 -10.45
C GLY A 64 -4.06 -22.00 -10.71
N GLY A 65 -3.20 -22.59 -9.87
CA GLY A 65 -1.74 -22.62 -10.07
C GLY A 65 -1.09 -21.25 -10.29
N VAL A 66 -0.24 -21.15 -11.32
CA VAL A 66 0.53 -19.92 -11.64
C VAL A 66 -0.39 -18.79 -12.10
N LEU A 67 -1.52 -19.07 -12.76
CA LEU A 67 -2.43 -18.04 -13.24
C LEU A 67 -3.09 -17.29 -12.08
N THR A 68 -3.54 -18.01 -11.04
CA THR A 68 -4.10 -17.36 -9.85
C THR A 68 -3.02 -16.65 -9.03
N ALA A 69 -1.77 -17.13 -9.05
CA ALA A 69 -0.64 -16.40 -8.47
C ALA A 69 -0.35 -15.08 -9.22
N ALA A 70 -0.36 -15.09 -10.56
CA ALA A 70 -0.17 -13.88 -11.35
C ALA A 70 -1.29 -12.84 -11.10
N LEU A 71 -2.55 -13.31 -11.04
CA LEU A 71 -3.67 -12.45 -10.63
C LEU A 71 -3.46 -11.87 -9.23
N GLY A 72 -3.01 -12.69 -8.27
CA GLY A 72 -2.67 -12.25 -6.93
C GLY A 72 -1.62 -11.13 -6.91
N ALA A 73 -0.58 -11.25 -7.73
CA ALA A 73 0.45 -10.21 -7.87
C ALA A 73 -0.13 -8.90 -8.44
N VAL A 74 -0.97 -8.99 -9.46
CA VAL A 74 -1.64 -7.80 -10.04
C VAL A 74 -2.53 -7.12 -9.00
N LEU A 75 -3.36 -7.89 -8.29
CA LEU A 75 -4.24 -7.37 -7.25
C LEU A 75 -3.44 -6.75 -6.10
N HIS A 76 -2.34 -7.37 -5.71
CA HIS A 76 -1.43 -6.86 -4.68
C HIS A 76 -0.92 -5.46 -5.03
N PHE A 77 -0.34 -5.30 -6.21
CA PHE A 77 0.16 -3.99 -6.65
C PHE A 77 -0.96 -2.97 -6.87
N LEU A 78 -2.13 -3.40 -7.35
CA LEU A 78 -3.30 -2.54 -7.47
C LEU A 78 -3.69 -1.96 -6.09
N ILE A 79 -3.76 -2.79 -5.05
CA ILE A 79 -4.05 -2.35 -3.68
C ILE A 79 -2.96 -1.38 -3.20
N ALA A 80 -1.68 -1.68 -3.44
CA ALA A 80 -0.58 -0.77 -3.07
C ALA A 80 -0.69 0.61 -3.77
N PHE A 81 -1.05 0.66 -5.05
CA PHE A 81 -1.30 1.90 -5.78
C PHE A 81 -2.53 2.66 -5.27
N ILE A 82 -3.59 1.95 -4.87
CA ILE A 82 -4.76 2.57 -4.22
C ILE A 82 -4.32 3.28 -2.93
N TRP A 83 -3.58 2.61 -2.05
CA TRP A 83 -3.11 3.22 -0.81
C TRP A 83 -2.13 4.37 -1.05
N ALA A 84 -1.27 4.29 -2.06
CA ALA A 84 -0.41 5.40 -2.45
C ALA A 84 -1.23 6.61 -2.95
N THR A 85 -2.28 6.35 -3.73
CA THR A 85 -3.21 7.37 -4.24
C THR A 85 -3.97 8.05 -3.11
N VAL A 86 -4.51 7.27 -2.17
CA VAL A 86 -5.22 7.80 -0.99
C VAL A 86 -4.30 8.72 -0.18
N TYR A 87 -3.08 8.29 0.11
CA TYR A 87 -2.13 9.12 0.85
C TYR A 87 -1.81 10.43 0.12
N TRP A 88 -1.55 10.35 -1.20
CA TRP A 88 -1.29 11.54 -2.01
C TRP A 88 -2.47 12.51 -2.00
N LEU A 89 -3.71 12.02 -2.15
CA LEU A 89 -4.90 12.88 -2.11
C LEU A 89 -5.09 13.54 -0.73
N LEU A 90 -4.83 12.80 0.35
CA LEU A 90 -4.87 13.35 1.71
C LEU A 90 -3.79 14.41 1.93
N SER A 91 -2.58 14.21 1.41
CA SER A 91 -1.47 15.18 1.55
C SER A 91 -1.74 16.50 0.84
N ARG A 92 -2.64 16.54 -0.14
CA ARG A 92 -3.08 17.79 -0.78
C ARG A 92 -3.96 18.65 0.12
N ARG A 93 -4.59 18.05 1.13
CA ARG A 93 -5.44 18.77 2.11
C ARG A 93 -4.76 18.96 3.45
N LEU A 94 -3.95 17.98 3.87
CA LEU A 94 -3.29 17.96 5.18
C LEU A 94 -1.77 18.06 4.98
N LYS A 95 -1.23 19.28 5.05
CA LYS A 95 0.20 19.56 4.83
C LYS A 95 1.11 18.78 5.78
N VAL A 96 0.64 18.48 7.00
CA VAL A 96 1.38 17.69 8.01
C VAL A 96 1.90 16.35 7.47
N LEU A 97 1.17 15.71 6.54
CA LEU A 97 1.54 14.42 5.93
C LEU A 97 2.89 14.50 5.17
N VAL A 98 3.21 15.66 4.59
CA VAL A 98 4.47 15.89 3.88
C VAL A 98 5.45 16.77 4.65
N GLU A 99 5.05 17.34 5.79
CA GLU A 99 5.96 18.04 6.71
C GLU A 99 6.66 17.05 7.64
N HIS A 100 5.94 16.02 8.08
CA HIS A 100 6.45 14.96 8.95
C HIS A 100 6.28 13.57 8.32
N PRO A 101 6.86 13.31 7.13
CA PRO A 101 6.56 12.11 6.34
C PRO A 101 6.95 10.81 7.05
N VAL A 102 7.95 10.82 7.95
CA VAL A 102 8.32 9.63 8.71
C VAL A 102 7.21 9.25 9.70
N VAL A 103 6.85 10.15 10.61
CA VAL A 103 5.82 9.87 11.63
C VAL A 103 4.47 9.61 10.98
N CYS A 104 4.07 10.46 10.02
CA CYS A 104 2.83 10.29 9.28
C CYS A 104 2.81 9.00 8.44
N GLY A 105 3.94 8.60 7.85
CA GLY A 105 4.07 7.35 7.11
C GLY A 105 3.93 6.14 8.02
N LEU A 106 4.56 6.13 9.19
CA LEU A 106 4.42 5.05 10.17
C LEU A 106 2.96 4.92 10.65
N LEU A 107 2.34 6.02 11.07
CA LEU A 107 0.93 6.01 11.51
C LEU A 107 -0.01 5.56 10.38
N TYR A 108 0.22 6.05 9.16
CA TYR A 108 -0.56 5.65 8.00
C TYR A 108 -0.41 4.16 7.69
N GLY A 109 0.82 3.62 7.70
CA GLY A 109 1.06 2.21 7.48
C GLY A 109 0.33 1.33 8.50
N PHE A 110 0.33 1.72 9.78
CA PHE A 110 -0.46 1.02 10.79
C PHE A 110 -1.97 1.10 10.52
N ALA A 111 -2.47 2.27 10.09
CA ALA A 111 -3.87 2.43 9.71
C ALA A 111 -4.24 1.55 8.49
N VAL A 112 -3.36 1.45 7.50
CA VAL A 112 -3.53 0.53 6.35
C VAL A 112 -3.59 -0.91 6.82
N TYR A 113 -2.67 -1.34 7.68
CA TYR A 113 -2.70 -2.68 8.29
C TYR A 113 -4.04 -2.96 8.96
N ALA A 114 -4.48 -2.06 9.85
CA ALA A 114 -5.74 -2.20 10.56
C ALA A 114 -6.92 -2.29 9.60
N PHE A 115 -6.97 -1.44 8.57
CA PHE A 115 -8.05 -1.46 7.57
C PHE A 115 -8.06 -2.75 6.75
N MET A 116 -6.89 -3.21 6.31
CA MET A 116 -6.78 -4.47 5.57
C MET A 116 -7.26 -5.66 6.41
N TYR A 117 -6.87 -5.71 7.68
CA TYR A 117 -7.19 -6.84 8.57
C TYR A 117 -8.61 -6.80 9.14
N LEU A 118 -9.16 -5.61 9.39
CA LEU A 118 -10.48 -5.47 10.02
C LEU A 118 -11.62 -5.27 9.02
N VAL A 119 -11.34 -4.79 7.81
CA VAL A 119 -12.37 -4.45 6.82
C VAL A 119 -12.18 -5.27 5.54
N VAL A 120 -11.02 -5.14 4.88
CA VAL A 120 -10.84 -5.72 3.54
C VAL A 120 -10.87 -7.24 3.57
N ILE A 121 -10.03 -7.87 4.40
CA ILE A 121 -9.97 -9.34 4.46
C ILE A 121 -11.31 -9.93 4.92
N PRO A 122 -11.96 -9.44 6.01
CA PRO A 122 -13.26 -9.98 6.44
C PRO A 122 -14.40 -9.83 5.43
N LEU A 123 -14.40 -8.77 4.61
CA LEU A 123 -15.41 -8.54 3.57
C LEU A 123 -15.07 -9.20 2.23
N SER A 124 -13.84 -9.69 2.06
CA SER A 124 -13.40 -10.39 0.85
C SER A 124 -13.80 -11.87 0.86
N ALA A 125 -13.63 -12.53 -0.28
CA ALA A 125 -13.82 -13.98 -0.40
C ALA A 125 -12.65 -14.80 0.20
N ALA A 126 -11.64 -14.15 0.80
CA ALA A 126 -10.41 -14.81 1.24
C ALA A 126 -10.69 -16.06 2.09
N TYR A 127 -10.06 -17.17 1.73
CA TYR A 127 -10.28 -18.46 2.39
C TYR A 127 -9.66 -18.56 3.80
N PHE A 128 -8.91 -17.53 4.22
CA PHE A 128 -8.26 -17.47 5.51
C PHE A 128 -8.86 -16.35 6.36
N LYS A 129 -8.71 -16.47 7.67
CA LYS A 129 -9.11 -15.44 8.63
C LYS A 129 -7.89 -14.75 9.23
N PRO A 130 -7.93 -13.43 9.47
CA PRO A 130 -6.89 -12.73 10.20
C PRO A 130 -6.69 -13.33 11.60
N THR A 131 -5.44 -13.48 12.01
CA THR A 131 -5.09 -13.86 13.39
C THR A 131 -4.55 -12.65 14.14
N PHE A 132 -5.00 -12.48 15.38
CA PHE A 132 -4.69 -11.32 16.22
C PHE A 132 -3.97 -11.71 17.51
N THR A 133 -2.80 -12.34 17.39
CA THR A 133 -1.89 -12.53 18.53
C THR A 133 -0.96 -11.32 18.67
N PRO A 134 -0.48 -10.97 19.87
CA PRO A 134 0.46 -9.87 20.06
C PRO A 134 1.65 -9.92 19.10
N PHE A 135 2.19 -11.12 18.85
CA PHE A 135 3.26 -11.34 17.89
C PHE A 135 2.84 -11.00 16.46
N THR A 136 1.71 -11.52 15.97
CA THR A 136 1.24 -11.26 14.59
C THR A 136 0.87 -9.80 14.36
N VAL A 137 0.23 -9.15 15.34
CA VAL A 137 -0.09 -7.73 15.26
C VAL A 137 1.17 -6.88 15.22
N SER A 138 2.15 -7.19 16.07
CA SER A 138 3.41 -6.45 16.11
C SER A 138 4.20 -6.63 14.81
N LEU A 139 4.34 -7.87 14.33
CA LEU A 139 5.14 -8.19 13.16
C LEU A 139 4.51 -7.64 11.86
N ASN A 140 3.22 -7.90 11.63
CA ASN A 140 2.53 -7.43 10.42
C ASN A 140 2.28 -5.92 10.45
N GLY A 141 1.95 -5.37 11.63
CA GLY A 141 1.81 -3.94 11.84
C GLY A 141 3.11 -3.20 11.57
N ALA A 142 4.22 -3.63 12.17
CA ALA A 142 5.54 -3.04 11.90
C ALA A 142 5.95 -3.18 10.43
N GLY A 143 5.66 -4.33 9.80
CA GLY A 143 5.83 -4.54 8.37
C GLY A 143 5.11 -3.48 7.54
N HIS A 144 3.84 -3.20 7.80
CA HIS A 144 3.09 -2.17 7.07
C HIS A 144 3.57 -0.76 7.39
N MET A 145 3.94 -0.46 8.64
CA MET A 145 4.50 0.85 9.01
C MET A 145 5.77 1.16 8.20
N LEU A 146 6.70 0.21 8.14
CA LEU A 146 8.03 0.39 7.56
C LEU A 146 8.09 0.15 6.06
N LEU A 147 7.33 -0.83 5.55
CA LEU A 147 7.41 -1.29 4.17
C LEU A 147 6.26 -0.80 3.30
N VAL A 148 5.16 -0.29 3.88
CA VAL A 148 4.03 0.27 3.12
C VAL A 148 3.90 1.77 3.36
N GLY A 149 3.65 2.17 4.60
CA GLY A 149 3.37 3.55 4.96
C GLY A 149 4.54 4.49 4.75
N LEU A 150 5.74 4.11 5.22
CA LEU A 150 6.93 4.94 5.10
C LEU A 150 7.36 5.18 3.63
N PRO A 151 7.46 4.18 2.73
CA PRO A 151 7.78 4.42 1.33
C PRO A 151 6.76 5.31 0.61
N ILE A 152 5.46 5.11 0.89
CA ILE A 152 4.38 5.95 0.33
C ILE A 152 4.55 7.41 0.77
N ALA A 153 4.75 7.63 2.07
CA ALA A 153 4.88 8.98 2.62
C ALA A 153 6.13 9.71 2.10
N LEU A 154 7.27 9.00 2.03
CA LEU A 154 8.51 9.56 1.50
C LEU A 154 8.42 9.87 0.00
N ALA A 155 7.74 9.03 -0.79
CA ALA A 155 7.48 9.33 -2.19
C ALA A 155 6.60 10.59 -2.34
N ALA A 156 5.51 10.68 -1.58
CA ALA A 156 4.65 11.87 -1.57
C ALA A 156 5.40 13.14 -1.17
N TYR A 157 6.25 13.07 -0.14
CA TYR A 157 7.10 14.19 0.27
C TYR A 157 8.09 14.61 -0.83
N LYS A 158 8.77 13.64 -1.44
CA LYS A 158 9.79 13.90 -2.47
C LYS A 158 9.21 14.61 -3.70
N PHE A 159 7.98 14.28 -4.09
CA PHE A 159 7.34 14.82 -5.30
C PHE A 159 6.34 15.94 -5.03
N THR A 160 6.15 16.36 -3.78
CA THR A 160 5.38 17.58 -3.45
C THR A 160 6.21 18.84 -3.71
N ASP A 161 5.60 19.86 -4.29
CA ASP A 161 6.26 21.14 -4.53
C ASP A 161 6.52 21.88 -3.20
N LYS A 162 7.76 22.32 -3.01
CA LYS A 162 8.18 23.05 -1.81
C LYS A 162 8.08 24.57 -1.98
N THR A 163 7.79 25.07 -3.18
CA THR A 163 7.83 26.51 -3.52
C THR A 163 6.73 27.36 -2.86
N GLY A 164 5.81 26.78 -2.09
CA GLY A 164 4.83 27.50 -1.27
C GLY A 164 5.14 27.56 0.22
N ARG A 165 6.33 27.15 0.67
CA ARG A 165 6.69 27.04 2.11
C ARG A 165 7.31 28.31 2.74
N GLU A 166 7.48 29.38 1.97
CA GLU A 166 8.09 30.65 2.45
C GLU A 166 7.14 31.87 2.40
N ARG A 167 5.81 31.66 2.44
CA ARG A 167 4.84 32.76 2.60
C ARG A 167 3.93 32.53 3.78
#